data_AF-A0A2V7T1U3-F1
#
_entry.id   AF-A0A2V7T1U3-F1
#
_cell.length_a   1.000
_cell.length_b   1.000
_cell.length_c   1.000
_cell.angle_alpha   90.00
_cell.angle_beta   90.00
_cell.angle_gamma   90.00
#
_symmetry.space_group_name_H-M   'P 1'
#
loop_
_entity.id
_entity.type
_entity.pdbx_description
1 polymer ?
#
loop_
_entity_poly.entity_id
_entity_poly.type
_entity_poly.pdbx_seq_one_letter_code
_entity_poly.pdbx_strand_id
1 'polypeptide(L)'
;MDVLVMLEESPDHSPVLAHINSAPSSHVPQRPARDIVTLYGVPNVELLALALAAAVESHRTGEGHEKLDAIRHLGVWAERGAIGDAAWRDVGTGQLMSRELEIPLEILHATASQLLGECGHMIRRLVAGLSMPDWPEGARRAITVSLGPIIGLTAPVFAPFESVLDRLREADGLAFDYDGD
;
A
#
# COMPACT_ATOMS: atom_id res chain seq x y z
N MET A 1 -1.10 -4.77 -7.12
CA MET A 1 -0.34 -4.39 -5.92
C MET A 1 -1.28 -4.53 -4.73
N ASP A 2 -0.91 -5.36 -3.76
CA ASP A 2 -1.68 -5.50 -2.51
C ASP A 2 -1.10 -4.57 -1.46
N VAL A 3 -1.98 -3.86 -0.74
CA VAL A 3 -1.59 -2.85 0.26
C VAL A 3 -2.30 -3.10 1.59
N LEU A 4 -1.55 -3.05 2.69
CA LEU A 4 -2.07 -2.88 4.04
C LEU A 4 -1.99 -1.39 4.37
N VAL A 5 -3.13 -0.73 4.59
CA VAL A 5 -3.12 0.62 5.11
C VAL A 5 -3.32 0.54 6.62
N MET A 6 -2.39 1.11 7.39
CA MET A 6 -2.40 1.13 8.84
C MET A 6 -2.48 2.57 9.31
N LEU A 7 -3.14 2.81 10.44
CA LEU A 7 -3.13 4.09 11.12
C LEU A 7 -2.39 3.95 12.45
N GLU A 8 -1.43 4.82 12.68
CA GLU A 8 -0.72 4.98 13.96
C GLU A 8 -0.84 6.42 14.44
N GLU A 9 -0.74 6.60 15.76
CA GLU A 9 -0.59 7.94 16.34
C GLU A 9 0.71 8.56 15.86
N SER A 10 0.70 9.88 15.63
CA SER A 10 1.90 10.58 15.18
C SER A 10 3.01 10.42 16.21
N PRO A 11 4.24 10.10 15.81
CA PRO A 11 5.37 10.20 16.72
C PRO A 11 5.52 11.69 17.08
N ASP A 12 5.60 12.02 18.37
CA ASP A 12 5.57 13.40 18.89
C ASP A 12 6.59 14.38 18.25
N HIS A 13 7.56 13.85 17.47
CA HIS A 13 8.69 14.61 16.92
C HIS A 13 9.01 14.32 15.44
N SER A 14 8.17 13.59 14.71
CA SER A 14 8.47 13.25 13.30
C SER A 14 7.62 14.04 12.31
N PRO A 15 8.21 14.76 11.35
CA PRO A 15 7.47 15.41 10.26
C PRO A 15 7.00 14.42 9.18
N VAL A 16 7.20 13.12 9.39
CA VAL A 16 6.79 12.06 8.46
C VAL A 16 5.27 11.88 8.53
N LEU A 17 4.63 12.00 7.37
CA LEU A 17 3.20 11.80 7.17
C LEU A 17 2.82 10.32 7.08
N ALA A 18 3.68 9.54 6.42
CA ALA A 18 3.46 8.11 6.23
C ALA A 18 4.78 7.35 6.03
N HIS A 19 4.79 6.06 6.36
CA HIS A 19 5.82 5.12 5.95
C HIS A 19 5.27 4.09 4.98
N ILE A 20 6.05 3.74 3.96
CA ILE A 20 5.79 2.62 3.05
C ILE A 20 6.87 1.56 3.25
N ASN A 21 6.44 0.34 3.53
CA ASN A 21 7.32 -0.81 3.67
C ASN A 21 6.83 -1.94 2.76
N SER A 22 7.66 -2.40 1.83
CA SER A 22 7.34 -3.63 1.09
C SER A 22 7.67 -4.83 1.96
N ALA A 23 6.68 -5.65 2.28
CA ALA A 23 6.91 -6.94 2.92
C ALA A 23 7.38 -7.95 1.87
N PRO A 24 8.43 -8.75 2.16
CA PRO A 24 8.85 -9.82 1.26
C PRO A 24 7.68 -10.79 1.06
N SER A 25 7.45 -11.20 -0.18
CA SER A 25 6.55 -12.33 -0.46
C SER A 25 7.12 -13.56 0.24
N SER A 26 6.35 -14.16 1.14
CA SER A 26 6.70 -15.46 1.74
C SER A 26 7.08 -16.46 0.64
N HIS A 27 7.99 -17.39 0.93
CA HIS A 27 8.48 -18.43 -0.01
C HIS A 27 7.40 -19.35 -0.60
N VAL A 28 6.12 -19.12 -0.29
CA VAL A 28 4.98 -19.73 -0.97
C VAL A 28 4.67 -18.90 -2.23
N PRO A 29 4.81 -19.45 -3.44
CA PRO A 29 4.73 -18.72 -4.72
C PRO A 29 3.34 -18.19 -5.10
N GLN A 30 2.43 -18.01 -4.13
CA GLN A 30 1.02 -17.68 -4.36
C GLN A 30 0.61 -16.29 -3.90
N ARG A 31 1.46 -15.54 -3.18
CA ARG A 31 1.10 -14.18 -2.74
C ARG A 31 2.04 -13.13 -3.32
N PRO A 32 1.53 -12.11 -4.03
CA PRO A 32 2.36 -11.00 -4.48
C PRO A 32 2.96 -10.27 -3.27
N ALA A 33 4.12 -9.64 -3.47
CA ALA A 33 4.71 -8.73 -2.49
C ALA A 33 3.65 -7.69 -2.08
N ARG A 34 3.60 -7.41 -0.77
CA ARG A 34 2.57 -6.58 -0.17
C ARG A 34 3.20 -5.32 0.40
N ASP A 35 2.69 -4.16 0.01
CA ASP A 35 3.12 -2.91 0.64
C ASP A 35 2.33 -2.66 1.91
N ILE A 36 3.00 -2.12 2.92
CA ILE A 36 2.43 -1.68 4.18
C ILE A 36 2.58 -0.17 4.20
N VAL A 37 1.46 0.53 4.12
CA VAL A 37 1.37 1.99 4.22
C VAL A 37 0.89 2.35 5.62
N THR A 38 1.79 2.85 6.45
CA THR A 38 1.46 3.35 7.78
C THR A 38 1.26 4.86 7.72
N LEU A 39 0.04 5.32 7.95
CA LEU A 39 -0.30 6.74 8.08
C LEU A 39 -0.13 7.19 9.53
N TYR A 40 0.37 8.40 9.72
CA TYR A 40 0.50 9.03 11.04
C TYR A 40 -0.51 10.14 11.24
N GLY A 41 -1.14 10.16 12.42
CA GLY A 41 -2.03 11.24 12.85
C GLY A 41 -3.48 11.05 12.39
N VAL A 42 -4.12 12.12 11.93
CA VAL A 42 -5.52 12.07 11.50
C VAL A 42 -5.60 11.65 10.03
N PRO A 43 -6.22 10.50 9.70
CA PRO A 43 -6.32 10.06 8.32
C PRO A 43 -7.25 10.99 7.54
N ASN A 44 -6.81 11.39 6.34
CA ASN A 44 -7.64 12.10 5.38
C ASN A 44 -7.36 11.59 3.96
N VAL A 45 -8.19 12.03 3.02
CA VAL A 45 -8.21 11.52 1.65
C VAL A 45 -6.93 11.87 0.90
N GLU A 46 -6.46 13.10 1.08
CA GLU A 46 -5.28 13.65 0.45
C GLU A 46 -4.00 12.97 0.96
N LEU A 47 -3.89 12.80 2.28
CA LEU A 47 -2.80 12.08 2.95
C LEU A 47 -2.71 10.63 2.47
N LEU A 48 -3.84 9.91 2.45
CA LEU A 48 -3.86 8.53 1.99
C LEU A 48 -3.51 8.45 0.50
N ALA A 49 -4.03 9.35 -0.33
CA ALA A 49 -3.70 9.39 -1.75
C ALA A 49 -2.21 9.66 -1.99
N LEU A 50 -1.60 10.56 -1.23
CA LEU A 50 -0.17 10.87 -1.30
C LEU A 50 0.69 9.66 -0.89
N ALA A 51 0.31 8.97 0.19
CA ALA A 51 1.01 7.77 0.65
C ALA A 51 0.90 6.61 -0.35
N LEU A 52 -0.29 6.41 -0.94
CA LEU A 52 -0.49 5.42 -2.01
C LEU A 52 0.28 5.79 -3.28
N ALA A 53 0.36 7.08 -3.63
CA ALA A 53 1.17 7.55 -4.75
C ALA A 53 2.65 7.22 -4.53
N ALA A 54 3.18 7.42 -3.32
CA ALA A 54 4.55 7.05 -3.00
C ALA A 54 4.80 5.55 -3.13
N ALA A 55 3.86 4.71 -2.70
CA ALA A 55 3.95 3.27 -2.93
C ALA A 55 4.00 2.95 -4.43
N VAL A 56 3.07 3.48 -5.23
CA VAL A 56 3.02 3.27 -6.69
C VAL A 56 4.32 3.72 -7.39
N GLU A 57 4.81 4.92 -7.08
CA GLU A 57 6.02 5.48 -7.68
C GLU A 57 7.29 4.73 -7.27
N SER A 58 7.34 4.18 -6.06
CA SER A 58 8.46 3.36 -5.60
C SER A 58 8.63 2.07 -6.41
N HIS A 59 7.53 1.54 -6.97
CA HIS A 59 7.55 0.43 -7.91
C HIS A 59 7.94 0.88 -9.32
N ARG A 60 7.51 2.06 -9.78
CA ARG A 60 7.87 2.61 -11.11
C ARG A 60 9.35 2.96 -11.24
N THR A 61 9.95 3.48 -10.17
CA THR A 61 11.38 3.85 -10.13
C THR A 61 12.30 2.62 -10.20
N GLY A 62 11.75 1.41 -10.06
CA GLY A 62 12.46 0.14 -10.26
C GLY A 62 12.33 -0.36 -11.70
N GLU A 63 13.11 0.18 -12.64
CA GLU A 63 13.20 -0.42 -13.97
C GLU A 63 13.78 -1.85 -13.88
N GLY A 64 13.04 -2.84 -14.43
CA GLY A 64 13.43 -4.24 -14.58
C GLY A 64 12.53 -5.26 -13.84
N HIS A 65 12.32 -6.45 -14.45
CA HIS A 65 11.64 -7.60 -13.82
C HIS A 65 12.39 -8.12 -12.56
N GLU A 66 13.66 -7.77 -12.41
CA GLU A 66 14.58 -8.19 -11.33
C GLU A 66 14.34 -7.50 -9.98
N LYS A 67 13.36 -6.59 -9.88
CA LYS A 67 13.06 -5.81 -8.65
C LYS A 67 11.68 -6.05 -8.06
N LEU A 68 10.99 -7.11 -8.51
CA LEU A 68 9.69 -7.52 -7.95
C LEU A 68 9.82 -8.01 -6.50
N ASP A 69 10.99 -8.53 -6.12
CA ASP A 69 11.33 -8.98 -4.76
C ASP A 69 12.03 -7.90 -3.93
N ALA A 70 12.23 -6.70 -4.48
CA ALA A 70 12.89 -5.64 -3.76
C ALA A 70 12.07 -5.26 -2.52
N ILE A 71 12.75 -5.15 -1.39
CA ILE A 71 12.21 -4.61 -0.15
C ILE A 71 12.41 -3.10 -0.22
N ARG A 72 11.36 -2.32 0.07
CA ARG A 72 11.41 -0.86 0.04
C ARG A 72 11.04 -0.31 1.39
N HIS A 73 11.71 0.75 1.79
CA HIS A 73 11.43 1.53 2.98
C HIS A 73 11.40 2.99 2.57
N LEU A 74 10.24 3.64 2.64
CA LEU A 74 10.11 5.07 2.33
C LEU A 74 9.39 5.81 3.45
N GLY A 75 9.87 7.00 3.79
CA GLY A 75 9.08 8.02 4.48
C GLY A 75 8.46 8.99 3.48
N VAL A 76 7.29 9.53 3.81
CA VAL A 76 6.61 10.59 3.05
C VAL A 76 6.57 11.85 3.89
N TRP A 77 6.98 12.97 3.32
CA TRP A 77 6.97 14.30 3.94
C TRP A 77 6.15 15.27 3.11
N ALA A 78 5.43 16.17 3.79
CA ALA A 78 4.58 17.18 3.14
C ALA A 78 5.35 18.04 2.13
N GLU A 79 6.56 18.48 2.49
CA GLU A 79 7.32 19.48 1.73
C GLU A 79 8.52 18.90 0.96
N ARG A 80 8.76 17.59 1.05
CA ARG A 80 9.97 16.95 0.47
C ARG A 80 9.67 15.82 -0.50
N GLY A 81 8.45 15.30 -0.52
CA GLY A 81 8.12 14.10 -1.27
C GLY A 81 8.41 12.82 -0.48
N ALA A 82 8.84 11.75 -1.15
CA ALA A 82 9.12 10.46 -0.50
C ALA A 82 10.59 10.07 -0.64
N ILE A 83 11.21 9.67 0.47
CA ILE A 83 12.64 9.37 0.53
C ILE A 83 12.84 8.08 1.32
N GLY A 84 13.78 7.26 0.88
CA GLY A 84 14.24 6.11 1.62
C GLY A 84 15.12 5.23 0.74
N ASP A 85 14.89 3.92 0.75
CA ASP A 85 15.74 2.97 0.05
C ASP A 85 14.97 1.75 -0.46
N ALA A 86 15.62 1.06 -1.39
CA ALA A 86 15.23 -0.26 -1.86
C ALA A 86 16.43 -1.20 -1.82
N ALA A 87 16.21 -2.44 -1.40
CA ALA A 87 17.20 -3.49 -1.41
C ALA A 87 16.66 -4.76 -2.09
N TRP A 88 17.48 -5.40 -2.93
CA TRP A 88 17.12 -6.64 -3.63
C TRP A 88 18.35 -7.53 -3.81
N ARG A 89 18.13 -8.81 -4.08
CA ARG A 89 19.22 -9.73 -4.38
C ARG A 89 19.40 -9.78 -5.90
N ASP A 90 20.59 -9.45 -6.37
CA ASP A 90 20.93 -9.58 -7.79
C ASP A 90 20.95 -11.07 -8.19
N VAL A 91 20.20 -11.44 -9.23
CA VAL A 91 20.02 -12.84 -9.63
C VAL A 91 21.31 -13.42 -10.23
N GLY A 92 22.12 -12.59 -10.89
CA GLY A 92 23.36 -13.02 -11.54
C GLY A 92 24.50 -13.28 -10.56
N THR A 93 24.64 -12.43 -9.54
CA THR A 93 25.77 -12.47 -8.59
C THR A 93 25.39 -12.99 -7.21
N GLY A 94 24.09 -13.06 -6.90
CA GLY A 94 23.58 -13.39 -5.57
C GLY A 94 23.85 -12.31 -4.50
N GLN A 95 24.44 -11.17 -4.87
CA GLN A 95 24.77 -10.10 -3.95
C GLN A 95 23.54 -9.28 -3.59
N LEU A 96 23.52 -8.77 -2.35
CA LEU A 96 22.51 -7.80 -1.95
C LEU A 96 22.89 -6.43 -2.52
N MET A 97 22.03 -5.88 -3.38
CA MET A 97 22.13 -4.53 -3.89
C MET A 97 21.18 -3.63 -3.09
N SER A 98 21.59 -2.38 -2.87
CA SER A 98 20.73 -1.34 -2.33
C SER A 98 20.80 -0.07 -3.18
N ARG A 99 19.73 0.71 -3.13
CA ARG A 99 19.61 1.97 -3.86
C ARG A 99 18.76 2.93 -3.07
N GLU A 100 19.23 4.16 -2.93
CA GLU A 100 18.42 5.25 -2.38
C GLU A 100 17.27 5.58 -3.33
N LEU A 101 16.08 5.79 -2.77
CA LEU A 101 14.90 6.23 -3.47
C LEU A 101 14.58 7.66 -3.06
N GLU A 102 14.43 8.52 -4.05
CA GLU A 102 13.93 9.88 -3.88
C GLU A 102 12.85 10.11 -4.95
N ILE A 103 11.62 10.36 -4.49
CA ILE A 103 10.45 10.62 -5.32
C ILE A 103 10.03 12.08 -5.06
N PRO A 104 10.24 12.98 -6.04
CA PRO A 104 9.89 14.38 -5.93
C PRO A 104 8.42 14.61 -5.58
N LEU A 105 8.16 15.66 -4.81
CA LEU A 105 6.82 16.02 -4.34
C LEU A 105 5.84 16.26 -5.50
N GLU A 106 6.32 16.84 -6.60
CA GLU A 106 5.51 17.11 -7.80
C GLU A 106 5.01 15.82 -8.44
N ILE A 107 5.86 14.78 -8.49
CA ILE A 107 5.49 13.46 -9.02
C ILE A 107 4.45 12.81 -8.10
N LEU A 108 4.65 12.89 -6.78
CA LEU A 108 3.67 12.36 -5.82
C LEU A 108 2.32 13.06 -5.95
N HIS A 109 2.28 14.38 -6.09
CA HIS A 109 1.02 15.11 -6.25
C HIS A 109 0.32 14.80 -7.57
N ALA A 110 1.07 14.65 -8.67
CA ALA A 110 0.51 14.26 -9.95
C ALA A 110 -0.14 12.87 -9.87
N THR A 111 0.57 11.89 -9.31
CA THR A 111 0.08 10.53 -9.14
C THR A 111 -1.07 10.44 -8.12
N ALA A 112 -1.00 11.18 -7.01
CA ALA A 112 -2.08 11.25 -6.03
C ALA A 112 -3.36 11.84 -6.66
N SER A 113 -3.23 12.89 -7.48
CA SER A 113 -4.36 13.49 -8.20
C SER A 113 -5.00 12.49 -9.18
N GLN A 114 -4.17 11.72 -9.90
CA GLN A 114 -4.65 10.65 -10.75
C GLN A 114 -5.39 9.56 -9.95
N LEU A 115 -4.81 9.09 -8.85
CA LEU A 115 -5.43 8.11 -7.96
C LEU A 115 -6.75 8.61 -7.37
N LEU A 116 -6.86 9.89 -7.04
CA LEU A 116 -8.12 10.47 -6.56
C LEU A 116 -9.19 10.54 -7.65
N GLY A 117 -8.80 10.83 -8.89
CA GLY A 117 -9.71 10.82 -10.04
C GLY A 117 -10.26 9.42 -10.33
N GLU A 118 -9.40 8.40 -10.26
CA GLU A 118 -9.75 7.02 -10.63
C GLU A 118 -10.35 6.22 -9.46
N CYS A 119 -9.79 6.39 -8.27
CA CYS A 119 -10.03 5.57 -7.08
C CYS A 119 -10.61 6.36 -5.89
N GLY A 120 -11.02 7.61 -6.07
CA GLY A 120 -11.42 8.51 -4.98
C GLY A 120 -12.53 7.97 -4.07
N HIS A 121 -13.50 7.22 -4.61
CA HIS A 121 -14.55 6.60 -3.77
C HIS A 121 -13.99 5.52 -2.84
N MET A 122 -13.10 4.66 -3.35
CA MET A 122 -12.41 3.65 -2.55
C MET A 122 -11.53 4.29 -1.47
N ILE A 123 -10.75 5.32 -1.83
CA ILE A 123 -9.89 6.05 -0.89
C ILE A 123 -10.74 6.67 0.23
N ARG A 124 -11.87 7.32 -0.10
CA ARG A 124 -12.81 7.86 0.89
C ARG A 124 -13.35 6.78 1.84
N ARG A 125 -13.72 5.61 1.30
CA ARG A 125 -14.21 4.49 2.11
C ARG A 125 -13.12 3.94 3.04
N LEU A 126 -11.87 3.87 2.58
CA LEU A 126 -10.72 3.45 3.39
C LEU A 126 -10.50 4.43 4.55
N VAL A 127 -10.47 5.74 4.27
CA VAL A 127 -10.33 6.78 5.30
C VAL A 127 -11.45 6.66 6.34
N ALA A 128 -12.70 6.50 5.89
CA ALA A 128 -13.84 6.34 6.80
C ALA A 128 -13.68 5.08 7.69
N GLY A 129 -13.26 3.95 7.13
CA GLY A 129 -13.01 2.72 7.88
C GLY A 129 -11.89 2.86 8.91
N LEU A 130 -10.79 3.53 8.56
CA LEU A 130 -9.68 3.81 9.48
C LEU A 130 -10.07 4.80 10.59
N SER A 131 -11.04 5.66 10.32
CA SER A 131 -11.54 6.68 11.25
C SER A 131 -12.65 6.19 12.18
N MET A 132 -13.11 4.94 12.03
CA MET A 132 -14.20 4.42 12.87
C MET A 132 -13.83 4.56 14.37
N PRO A 133 -14.75 5.06 15.21
CA PRO A 133 -14.47 5.29 16.63
C PRO A 133 -14.43 3.98 17.44
N ASP A 134 -15.13 2.95 16.96
CA ASP A 134 -15.43 1.68 17.64
C ASP A 134 -14.53 0.52 17.19
N TRP A 135 -13.28 0.80 16.81
CA TRP A 135 -12.30 -0.26 16.57
C TRP A 135 -12.21 -1.18 17.80
N PRO A 136 -12.18 -2.51 17.62
CA PRO A 136 -12.07 -3.43 18.74
C PRO A 136 -10.90 -3.07 19.64
N GLU A 137 -11.12 -3.11 20.95
CA GLU A 137 -10.09 -2.77 21.93
C GLU A 137 -8.86 -3.67 21.75
N GLY A 138 -7.67 -3.05 21.67
CA GLY A 138 -6.41 -3.76 21.41
C GLY A 138 -6.14 -4.11 19.94
N ALA A 139 -7.07 -3.85 19.00
CA ALA A 139 -6.83 -4.06 17.57
C ALA A 139 -6.18 -2.84 16.92
N ARG A 140 -5.14 -3.08 16.11
CA ARG A 140 -4.52 -2.04 15.29
C ARG A 140 -5.44 -1.68 14.13
N ARG A 141 -5.64 -0.38 13.90
CA ARG A 141 -6.42 0.17 12.79
C ARG A 141 -5.74 -0.13 11.47
N ALA A 142 -6.18 -1.17 10.78
CA ALA A 142 -5.55 -1.60 9.53
C ALA A 142 -6.55 -2.21 8.55
N ILE A 143 -6.49 -1.79 7.28
CA ILE A 143 -7.40 -2.24 6.23
C ILE A 143 -6.58 -2.72 5.02
N THR A 144 -6.95 -3.89 4.49
CA THR A 144 -6.34 -4.45 3.28
C THR A 144 -7.07 -3.96 2.03
N VAL A 145 -6.33 -3.57 1.01
CA VAL A 145 -6.86 -3.17 -0.30
C VAL A 145 -5.93 -3.69 -1.41
N SER A 146 -6.52 -4.06 -2.54
CA SER A 146 -5.79 -4.45 -3.74
C SER A 146 -5.99 -3.41 -4.83
N LEU A 147 -4.88 -2.89 -5.36
CA LEU A 147 -4.84 -2.03 -6.54
C LEU A 147 -4.51 -2.92 -7.75
N GLY A 148 -5.49 -3.18 -8.60
CA GLY A 148 -5.29 -3.95 -9.84
C GLY A 148 -4.42 -3.20 -10.85
N PRO A 149 -3.64 -3.90 -11.70
CA PRO A 149 -2.95 -3.24 -12.81
C PRO A 149 -4.00 -2.65 -13.76
N ILE A 150 -3.86 -1.35 -14.04
CA ILE A 150 -4.61 -0.69 -15.09
C ILE A 150 -4.00 -1.13 -16.43
N ILE A 151 -4.40 -2.31 -16.91
CA ILE A 151 -4.02 -2.75 -18.26
C ILE A 151 -4.92 -2.00 -19.24
N GLY A 152 -4.38 -0.88 -19.73
CA GLY A 152 -4.89 -0.18 -20.90
C GLY A 152 -5.35 1.25 -20.64
N LEU A 153 -4.95 2.12 -21.58
CA LEU A 153 -5.58 3.37 -22.02
C LEU A 153 -5.13 4.65 -21.26
N THR A 154 -4.70 5.76 -21.87
CA THR A 154 -5.23 6.41 -23.09
C THR A 154 -6.74 6.18 -23.26
N ALA A 155 -7.54 6.65 -22.30
CA ALA A 155 -9.02 6.71 -22.25
C ALA A 155 -9.78 5.68 -21.35
N PRO A 156 -10.96 6.02 -20.80
CA PRO A 156 -11.41 5.49 -19.51
C PRO A 156 -12.46 4.39 -19.66
N VAL A 157 -12.21 3.18 -19.14
CA VAL A 157 -13.28 2.24 -18.71
C VAL A 157 -12.71 1.27 -17.66
N PHE A 158 -13.06 1.42 -16.38
CA PHE A 158 -13.01 0.32 -15.42
C PHE A 158 -14.44 -0.07 -15.04
N ALA A 159 -14.77 -1.33 -15.33
CA ALA A 159 -16.01 -1.99 -14.96
C ALA A 159 -16.05 -2.26 -13.43
N PRO A 160 -17.25 -2.47 -12.85
CA PRO A 160 -17.47 -2.30 -11.42
C PRO A 160 -16.85 -3.40 -10.54
N PHE A 161 -16.24 -2.94 -9.45
CA PHE A 161 -15.51 -3.66 -8.40
C PHE A 161 -16.35 -4.66 -7.56
N GLU A 162 -17.59 -4.98 -7.93
CA GLU A 162 -18.49 -5.80 -7.09
C GLU A 162 -18.05 -7.28 -6.97
N SER A 163 -17.26 -7.80 -7.92
CA SER A 163 -16.91 -9.23 -7.99
C SER A 163 -15.76 -9.69 -7.08
N VAL A 164 -15.07 -8.78 -6.39
CA VAL A 164 -13.97 -9.14 -5.46
C VAL A 164 -14.49 -9.33 -4.03
N LEU A 165 -15.58 -8.67 -3.65
CA LEU A 165 -16.18 -8.85 -2.32
C LEU A 165 -16.90 -10.21 -2.17
N ASP A 166 -17.41 -10.79 -3.25
CA ASP A 166 -18.01 -12.14 -3.21
C ASP A 166 -16.97 -13.23 -2.92
N ARG A 167 -15.72 -13.08 -3.40
CA ARG A 167 -14.66 -14.07 -3.13
C ARG A 167 -14.15 -14.07 -1.69
N LEU A 168 -14.27 -12.95 -0.98
CA LEU A 168 -13.91 -12.88 0.44
C LEU A 168 -15.01 -13.44 1.33
N ARG A 169 -16.28 -13.40 0.89
CA ARG A 169 -17.40 -14.02 1.60
C ARG A 169 -17.37 -15.55 1.52
N GLU A 170 -16.83 -16.11 0.45
CA GLU A 170 -16.73 -17.57 0.25
C GLU A 170 -15.55 -18.21 1.03
N ALA A 171 -14.59 -17.42 1.51
CA ALA A 171 -13.39 -17.90 2.19
C ALA A 171 -13.52 -18.08 3.72
N ASP A 172 -14.57 -17.53 4.36
CA ASP A 172 -14.84 -17.71 5.79
C ASP A 172 -15.62 -19.01 6.11
N GLY A 173 -15.75 -19.92 5.15
CA GLY A 173 -16.45 -21.21 5.30
C GLY A 173 -15.63 -22.36 5.87
N LEU A 174 -14.39 -22.16 6.29
CA LEU A 174 -13.53 -23.24 6.79
C LEU A 174 -12.89 -22.89 8.14
N ALA A 175 -13.56 -23.36 9.21
CA ALA A 175 -12.99 -23.97 10.42
C ALA A 175 -13.75 -23.54 11.70
N PHE A 176 -14.75 -24.33 12.07
CA PHE A 176 -15.04 -24.62 13.48
C PHE A 176 -15.63 -26.04 13.52
N ASP A 177 -14.76 -27.06 13.56
CA ASP A 177 -15.14 -28.34 14.15
C ASP A 177 -15.20 -28.11 15.67
N TYR A 178 -16.41 -28.10 16.19
CA TYR A 178 -16.71 -28.17 17.62
C TYR A 178 -16.65 -29.66 18.01
N ASP A 179 -15.57 -30.09 18.64
CA ASP A 179 -15.51 -31.40 19.29
C ASP A 179 -15.88 -31.20 20.76
N GLY A 180 -17.08 -31.62 21.12
CA GLY A 180 -17.69 -31.41 22.43
C GLY A 180 -18.68 -32.52 22.78
N ASP A 181 -18.17 -33.42 23.63
CA ASP A 181 -18.79 -34.52 24.42
C ASP A 181 -19.14 -35.84 23.70
#